data_AF-A0A376VZ85-F1
#
_entry.id   AF-A0A376VZ85-F1
#
_cell.length_a   1.000
_cell.length_b   1.000
_cell.length_c   1.000
_cell.angle_alpha   90.00
_cell.angle_beta   90.00
_cell.angle_gamma   90.00
#
_symmetry.space_group_name_H-M   'P 1'
#
loop_
_entity.id
_entity.type
_entity.pdbx_description
1 polymer ?
#
loop_
_entity_poly.entity_id
_entity_poly.type
_entity_poly.pdbx_seq_one_letter_code
_entity_poly.pdbx_strand_id
1 'polypeptide(L)'
;MNMFALLVVGTVAERILGKWRLLIIWLFSGIFGGLISACYALRESEQIVISVGASGAIMGIAGAAIATQLASGAGTHHKNQRRVFPLLGMVALTLLYGTRQAGIDNACHIGGLIAGGALGWLSARLVGQNRFVTEGGIIVAVTLLLTGAIWLVQQQIDESVLQVRQSLREAFYPQEIEQERRQKKQQLVEERNALTETLSAPVSREQASGDLLAEIADIHDMAISRDGNTLYAAIENTNSIVVFDLGQKKILHTFTAPIAKEKSVKHCGGCKDQGVRSLALSLDEKLIYATSFEANALSVINVATGEIIQSITTGAHPDSFILSRDGTKAWVMNRTSNSVSAIDLVAYQHVADIPLEKYDGTGDER
;
A
#
# COMPACT_ATOMS: atom_id res chain seq x y z
N MET A 1 -11.67 9.73 -5.81
CA MET A 1 -12.73 10.55 -6.46
C MET A 1 -12.50 10.79 -7.96
N ASN A 2 -11.33 11.27 -8.40
CA ASN A 2 -11.10 11.61 -9.82
C ASN A 2 -11.33 10.45 -10.81
N MET A 3 -10.92 9.23 -10.46
CA MET A 3 -11.12 8.06 -11.33
C MET A 3 -12.60 7.70 -11.53
N PHE A 4 -13.40 7.82 -10.48
CA PHE A 4 -14.85 7.60 -10.56
C PHE A 4 -15.53 8.69 -11.39
N ALA A 5 -15.17 9.95 -11.18
CA ALA A 5 -15.68 11.07 -11.97
C ALA A 5 -15.27 10.95 -13.46
N LEU A 6 -14.05 10.51 -13.75
CA LEU A 6 -13.59 10.23 -15.11
C LEU A 6 -14.38 9.07 -15.75
N LEU A 7 -14.75 8.03 -15.00
CA LEU A 7 -15.58 6.95 -15.52
C LEU A 7 -16.98 7.44 -15.90
N VAL A 8 -17.60 8.26 -15.05
CA VAL A 8 -18.96 8.78 -15.29
C VAL A 8 -18.97 9.83 -16.41
N VAL A 9 -18.09 10.83 -16.34
CA VAL A 9 -18.03 11.92 -17.32
C VAL A 9 -17.41 11.45 -18.62
N GLY A 10 -16.34 10.67 -18.54
CA GLY A 10 -15.60 10.15 -19.69
C GLY A 10 -16.47 9.25 -20.57
N THR A 11 -17.32 8.39 -20.01
CA THR A 11 -18.22 7.55 -20.81
C THR A 11 -19.28 8.38 -21.58
N VAL A 12 -19.75 9.48 -21.00
CA VAL A 12 -20.66 10.41 -21.69
C VAL A 12 -19.91 11.20 -22.75
N ALA A 13 -18.75 11.76 -22.40
CA ALA A 13 -17.92 12.56 -23.29
C ALA A 13 -17.35 11.74 -24.46
N GLU A 14 -16.96 10.48 -24.26
CA GLU A 14 -16.47 9.59 -25.30
C GLU A 14 -17.54 9.32 -26.37
N ARG A 15 -18.80 9.15 -25.96
CA ARG A 15 -19.92 8.96 -26.90
C ARG A 15 -20.21 10.20 -27.74
N ILE A 16 -19.88 11.39 -27.24
CA ILE A 16 -20.12 12.67 -27.92
C ILE A 16 -18.92 13.06 -28.79
N LEU A 17 -17.70 12.89 -28.29
CA LEU A 17 -16.46 13.38 -28.88
C LEU A 17 -15.69 12.28 -29.65
N GLY A 18 -15.85 11.02 -29.26
CA GLY A 18 -15.02 9.91 -29.70
C GLY A 18 -13.68 9.83 -28.95
N LYS A 19 -13.13 8.62 -28.84
CA LYS A 19 -11.94 8.28 -28.04
C LYS A 19 -10.72 9.19 -28.23
N TRP A 20 -10.37 9.52 -29.47
CA TRP A 20 -9.17 10.29 -29.77
C TRP A 20 -9.32 11.78 -29.42
N ARG A 21 -10.50 12.35 -29.70
CA ARG A 21 -10.79 13.75 -29.34
C ARG A 21 -10.93 13.91 -27.84
N LEU A 22 -11.56 12.93 -27.18
CA LEU A 22 -11.61 12.86 -25.72
C LEU A 22 -10.20 12.92 -25.12
N LEU A 23 -9.28 12.07 -25.59
CA LEU A 23 -7.91 12.03 -25.08
C LEU A 23 -7.18 13.36 -25.25
N ILE A 24 -7.26 13.97 -26.44
CA ILE A 24 -6.61 15.27 -26.73
C ILE A 24 -7.18 16.36 -25.83
N ILE A 25 -8.51 16.45 -25.74
CA ILE A 25 -9.20 17.45 -24.91
C ILE A 25 -8.89 17.24 -23.43
N TRP A 26 -8.84 16.00 -22.97
CA TRP A 26 -8.53 15.64 -21.59
C TRP A 26 -7.11 16.07 -21.21
N LEU A 27 -6.10 15.69 -22.01
CA LEU A 27 -4.71 16.09 -21.79
C LEU A 27 -4.55 17.61 -21.77
N PHE A 28 -5.12 18.29 -22.77
CA PHE A 28 -4.96 19.73 -22.90
C PHE A 28 -5.66 20.51 -21.78
N SER A 29 -6.87 20.10 -21.42
CA SER A 29 -7.62 20.77 -20.34
C SER A 29 -6.94 20.59 -18.98
N GLY A 30 -6.30 19.44 -18.74
CA GLY A 30 -5.53 19.22 -17.52
C GLY A 30 -4.30 20.12 -17.43
N ILE A 31 -3.53 20.25 -18.52
CA ILE A 31 -2.34 21.11 -18.55
C ILE A 31 -2.75 22.58 -18.48
N PHE A 32 -3.73 23.01 -19.27
CA PHE A 32 -4.19 24.40 -19.27
C PHE A 32 -4.81 24.79 -17.93
N GLY A 33 -5.62 23.91 -17.32
CA GLY A 33 -6.14 24.12 -15.97
C GLY A 33 -5.01 24.26 -14.94
N GLY A 34 -4.03 23.35 -14.98
CA GLY A 34 -2.85 23.43 -14.10
C GLY A 34 -2.04 24.72 -14.28
N LEU A 35 -1.91 25.22 -15.52
CA LEU A 35 -1.23 26.49 -15.79
C LEU A 35 -2.00 27.70 -15.26
N ILE A 36 -3.33 27.75 -15.44
CA ILE A 36 -4.17 28.82 -14.88
C ILE A 36 -4.09 28.82 -13.35
N SER A 37 -4.10 27.64 -12.73
CA SER A 37 -3.88 27.50 -11.29
C SER A 37 -2.50 27.99 -10.86
N ALA A 38 -1.44 27.59 -11.56
CA ALA A 38 -0.08 28.05 -11.26
C ALA A 38 0.05 29.57 -11.37
N CYS A 39 -0.49 30.19 -12.42
CA CYS A 39 -0.49 31.64 -12.58
C CYS A 39 -1.30 32.35 -11.49
N TYR A 40 -2.44 31.78 -11.07
CA TYR A 40 -3.24 32.31 -9.97
C TYR A 40 -2.50 32.21 -8.64
N ALA A 41 -1.89 31.05 -8.36
CA ALA A 41 -1.14 30.80 -7.14
C ALA A 41 0.10 31.70 -7.02
N LEU A 42 0.81 31.95 -8.13
CA LEU A 42 1.95 32.85 -8.17
C LEU A 42 1.57 34.33 -7.98
N ARG A 43 0.30 34.72 -8.19
CA ARG A 43 -0.14 36.12 -8.15
C ARG A 43 -0.85 36.51 -6.85
N GLU A 44 -1.62 35.61 -6.25
CA GLU A 44 -2.53 35.97 -5.14
C GLU A 44 -2.43 35.10 -3.88
N SER A 45 -1.75 33.94 -3.89
CA SER A 45 -1.85 33.00 -2.76
C SER A 45 -0.60 32.90 -1.90
N GLU A 46 -0.78 33.01 -0.58
CA GLU A 46 0.20 32.56 0.44
C GLU A 46 0.18 31.03 0.66
N GLN A 47 -0.76 30.31 0.03
CA GLN A 47 -0.93 28.87 0.16
C GLN A 47 -0.48 28.13 -1.11
N ILE A 48 0.44 27.18 -0.95
CA ILE A 48 0.93 26.31 -2.03
C ILE A 48 -0.12 25.23 -2.29
N VAL A 49 -1.04 25.48 -3.23
CA VAL A 49 -1.98 24.45 -3.69
C VAL A 49 -1.26 23.56 -4.71
N ILE A 50 -0.94 22.32 -4.34
CA ILE A 50 -0.38 21.33 -5.27
C ILE A 50 -1.53 20.84 -6.15
N SER A 51 -1.76 21.53 -7.27
CA SER A 51 -2.77 21.15 -8.24
C SER A 51 -2.21 20.15 -9.23
N VAL A 52 -2.57 18.89 -9.07
CA VAL A 52 -2.37 17.87 -10.10
C VAL A 52 -3.58 17.96 -11.04
N GLY A 53 -3.36 18.38 -12.29
CA GLY A 53 -4.39 18.77 -13.28
C GLY A 53 -5.42 17.70 -13.70
N ALA A 54 -5.51 16.57 -13.01
CA ALA A 54 -6.48 15.51 -13.27
C ALA A 54 -7.94 15.97 -13.11
N SER A 55 -8.26 16.80 -12.12
CA SER A 55 -9.62 17.31 -11.91
C SER A 55 -9.98 18.42 -12.91
N GLY A 56 -9.02 19.28 -13.28
CA GLY A 56 -9.16 20.22 -14.40
C GLY A 56 -9.39 19.50 -15.74
N ALA A 57 -8.73 18.36 -15.98
CA ALA A 57 -8.95 17.53 -17.16
C ALA A 57 -10.38 16.98 -17.23
N ILE A 58 -10.92 16.51 -16.10
CA ILE A 58 -12.32 16.03 -15.99
C ILE A 58 -13.30 17.18 -16.26
N MET A 59 -13.02 18.36 -15.69
CA MET A 59 -13.84 19.55 -15.92
C MET A 59 -13.81 19.97 -17.40
N GLY A 60 -12.66 19.84 -18.06
CA GLY A 60 -12.53 20.12 -19.49
C GLY A 60 -13.28 19.17 -20.40
N ILE A 61 -13.23 17.86 -20.16
CA ILE A 61 -14.04 16.92 -20.97
C ILE A 61 -15.55 17.13 -20.74
N ALA A 62 -15.98 17.55 -19.54
CA ALA A 62 -17.36 17.94 -19.28
C ALA A 62 -17.73 19.20 -20.07
N GLY A 63 -16.89 20.23 -20.01
CA GLY A 63 -17.05 21.48 -20.79
C GLY A 63 -17.11 21.22 -22.29
N ALA A 64 -16.25 20.35 -22.81
CA ALA A 64 -16.24 19.97 -24.20
C ALA A 64 -17.54 19.28 -24.63
N ALA A 65 -18.00 18.30 -23.86
CA ALA A 65 -19.25 17.60 -24.13
C ALA A 65 -20.47 18.56 -24.13
N ILE A 66 -20.51 19.50 -23.19
CA ILE A 66 -21.54 20.55 -23.11
C ILE A 66 -21.46 21.46 -24.35
N ALA A 67 -20.27 21.97 -24.67
CA ALA A 67 -20.08 22.93 -25.75
C ALA A 67 -20.33 22.31 -27.13
N THR A 68 -19.90 21.07 -27.36
CA THR A 68 -20.20 20.32 -28.59
C THR A 68 -21.71 20.14 -28.77
N GLN A 69 -22.43 19.84 -27.68
CA GLN A 69 -23.88 19.69 -27.74
C GLN A 69 -24.58 21.01 -28.07
N LEU A 70 -24.16 22.13 -27.45
CA LEU A 70 -24.71 23.47 -27.73
C LEU A 70 -24.40 23.96 -29.15
N ALA A 71 -23.26 23.54 -29.70
CA ALA A 71 -22.83 23.92 -31.04
C ALA A 71 -23.41 23.04 -32.17
N SER A 72 -24.02 21.90 -31.83
CA SER A 72 -24.62 20.99 -32.81
C SER A 72 -26.07 21.39 -33.13
N GLY A 73 -26.44 21.40 -34.42
CA GLY A 73 -27.77 21.81 -34.89
C GLY A 73 -28.94 20.98 -34.35
N ALA A 74 -30.17 21.50 -34.51
CA ALA A 74 -31.40 21.02 -33.87
C ALA A 74 -31.70 19.50 -33.95
N GLY A 75 -31.17 18.78 -34.95
CA GLY A 75 -31.41 17.34 -35.15
C GLY A 75 -30.67 16.38 -34.21
N THR A 76 -29.48 16.75 -33.69
CA THR A 76 -28.75 15.97 -32.66
C THR A 76 -29.01 16.47 -31.24
N HIS A 77 -29.68 17.62 -31.12
CA HIS A 77 -29.96 18.30 -29.87
C HIS A 77 -30.77 17.44 -28.89
N HIS A 78 -31.79 16.70 -29.35
CA HIS A 78 -32.65 15.91 -28.47
C HIS A 78 -32.08 14.55 -28.01
N LYS A 79 -31.18 13.92 -28.77
CA LYS A 79 -30.68 12.56 -28.42
C LYS A 79 -29.70 12.54 -27.25
N ASN A 80 -28.98 13.64 -27.00
CA ASN A 80 -27.94 13.72 -25.97
C ASN A 80 -28.28 14.64 -24.78
N GLN A 81 -29.39 15.39 -24.84
CA GLN A 81 -29.77 16.38 -23.82
C GLN A 81 -29.88 15.80 -22.40
N ARG A 82 -30.48 14.60 -22.27
CA ARG A 82 -30.60 13.88 -20.98
C ARG A 82 -29.25 13.48 -20.37
N ARG A 83 -28.19 13.42 -21.18
CA ARG A 83 -26.83 13.01 -20.75
C ARG A 83 -25.93 14.18 -20.40
N VAL A 84 -26.18 15.35 -21.00
CA VAL A 84 -25.41 16.59 -20.77
C VAL A 84 -25.93 17.36 -19.54
N PHE A 85 -27.23 17.26 -19.24
CA PHE A 85 -27.81 17.95 -18.08
C PHE A 85 -27.16 17.58 -16.73
N PRO A 86 -26.84 16.30 -16.43
CA PRO A 86 -26.09 15.94 -15.23
C PRO A 86 -24.66 16.52 -15.18
N LEU A 87 -24.03 16.74 -16.35
CA LEU A 87 -22.69 17.35 -16.41
C LEU A 87 -22.74 18.82 -15.99
N LEU A 88 -23.78 19.57 -16.39
CA LEU A 88 -24.00 20.94 -15.92
C LEU A 88 -24.17 20.99 -14.39
N GLY A 89 -24.97 20.07 -13.84
CA GLY A 89 -25.15 19.95 -12.39
C GLY A 89 -23.84 19.62 -11.66
N MET A 90 -23.04 18.70 -12.20
CA MET A 90 -21.73 18.34 -11.65
C MET A 90 -20.75 19.51 -11.69
N VAL A 91 -20.67 20.24 -12.81
CA VAL A 91 -19.79 21.42 -12.96
C VAL A 91 -20.17 22.47 -11.92
N ALA A 92 -21.47 22.80 -11.81
CA ALA A 92 -21.96 23.79 -10.86
C ALA A 92 -21.70 23.37 -9.41
N LEU A 93 -21.99 22.11 -9.05
CA LEU A 93 -21.77 21.57 -7.71
C LEU A 93 -20.28 21.60 -7.35
N THR A 94 -19.41 21.17 -8.25
CA THR A 94 -17.95 21.11 -8.03
C THR A 94 -17.38 22.49 -7.74
N LEU A 95 -17.74 23.50 -8.56
CA LEU A 95 -17.27 24.87 -8.38
C LEU A 95 -17.84 25.51 -7.11
N LEU A 96 -19.14 25.31 -6.83
CA LEU A 96 -19.79 25.83 -5.61
C LEU A 96 -19.19 25.22 -4.34
N TYR A 97 -18.93 23.92 -4.35
CA TYR A 97 -18.32 23.23 -3.23
C TYR A 97 -16.85 23.62 -3.06
N GLY A 98 -16.12 23.81 -4.16
CA GLY A 98 -14.74 24.29 -4.15
C GLY A 98 -14.54 25.67 -3.54
N THR A 99 -15.54 26.57 -3.64
CA THR A 99 -15.45 27.88 -2.95
C THR A 99 -15.56 27.77 -1.42
N ARG A 100 -16.05 26.64 -0.90
CA ARG A 100 -16.33 26.45 0.54
C ARG A 100 -15.35 25.49 1.23
N GLN A 101 -14.52 24.76 0.49
CA GLN A 101 -13.58 23.79 1.05
C GLN A 101 -12.14 24.13 0.69
N ALA A 102 -11.30 24.30 1.71
CA ALA A 102 -9.86 24.49 1.54
C ALA A 102 -9.23 23.24 0.88
N GLY A 103 -8.30 23.46 -0.05
CA GLY A 103 -7.65 22.40 -0.81
C GLY A 103 -8.32 22.00 -2.14
N ILE A 104 -9.47 22.60 -2.49
CA ILE A 104 -10.07 22.45 -3.83
C ILE A 104 -9.60 23.58 -4.74
N ASP A 105 -9.00 23.20 -5.87
CA ASP A 105 -8.47 24.17 -6.83
C ASP A 105 -9.50 24.56 -7.91
N ASN A 106 -10.25 25.61 -7.60
CA ASN A 106 -11.21 26.20 -8.53
C ASN A 106 -10.56 26.86 -9.74
N ALA A 107 -9.34 27.41 -9.62
CA ALA A 107 -8.65 28.02 -10.75
C ALA A 107 -8.33 26.96 -11.81
N CYS A 108 -7.88 25.77 -11.39
CA CYS A 108 -7.66 24.63 -12.28
C CYS A 108 -8.95 24.12 -12.91
N HIS A 109 -10.05 24.04 -12.14
CA HIS A 109 -11.35 23.61 -12.68
C HIS A 109 -11.89 24.58 -13.72
N ILE A 110 -11.87 25.88 -13.44
CA ILE A 110 -12.35 26.92 -14.36
C ILE A 110 -11.47 26.93 -15.62
N GLY A 111 -10.14 26.88 -15.46
CA GLY A 111 -9.21 26.82 -16.58
C GLY A 111 -9.46 25.61 -17.48
N GLY A 112 -9.60 24.42 -16.87
CA GLY A 112 -9.93 23.19 -17.58
C GLY A 112 -11.27 23.27 -18.31
N LEU A 113 -12.33 23.80 -17.66
CA LEU A 113 -13.66 23.98 -18.23
C LEU A 113 -13.64 24.84 -19.50
N ILE A 114 -12.94 25.98 -19.43
CA ILE A 114 -12.83 26.94 -20.54
C ILE A 114 -12.08 26.31 -21.72
N ALA A 115 -10.93 25.69 -21.46
CA ALA A 115 -10.11 25.05 -22.49
C ALA A 115 -10.88 23.93 -23.19
N GLY A 116 -11.50 23.05 -22.41
CA GLY A 116 -12.29 21.95 -22.93
C GLY A 116 -13.53 22.44 -23.70
N GLY A 117 -14.24 23.43 -23.18
CA GLY A 117 -15.38 24.05 -23.86
C GLY A 117 -15.01 24.66 -25.21
N ALA A 118 -13.91 25.39 -25.28
CA ALA A 118 -13.42 25.98 -26.53
C ALA A 118 -13.08 24.91 -27.58
N LEU A 119 -12.36 23.85 -27.18
CA LEU A 119 -12.01 22.73 -28.07
C LEU A 119 -13.25 21.94 -28.50
N GLY A 120 -14.20 21.70 -27.60
CA GLY A 120 -15.46 21.02 -27.91
C GLY A 120 -16.34 21.80 -28.89
N TRP A 121 -16.43 23.12 -28.71
CA TRP A 121 -17.16 24.01 -29.63
C TRP A 121 -16.51 24.05 -31.02
N LEU A 122 -15.17 24.19 -31.07
CA LEU A 122 -14.42 24.18 -32.32
C LEU A 122 -14.57 22.83 -33.04
N SER A 123 -14.47 21.73 -32.30
CA SER A 123 -14.62 20.37 -32.84
C SER A 123 -15.99 20.15 -33.49
N ALA A 124 -17.06 20.70 -32.90
CA ALA A 124 -18.41 20.59 -33.46
C ALA A 124 -18.58 21.31 -34.79
N ARG A 125 -17.84 22.42 -35.01
CA ARG A 125 -17.91 23.23 -36.25
C ARG A 125 -17.04 22.70 -37.38
N LEU A 126 -16.07 21.85 -37.07
CA LEU A 126 -15.15 21.25 -38.04
C LEU A 126 -15.61 19.87 -38.53
N VAL A 127 -16.82 19.42 -38.13
CA VAL A 127 -17.43 18.16 -38.58
C VAL A 127 -17.74 18.25 -40.08
N GLY A 128 -17.00 17.50 -40.90
CA GLY A 128 -17.17 17.43 -42.36
C GLY A 128 -15.92 17.77 -43.18
N GLN A 129 -14.86 18.30 -42.54
CA GLN A 129 -13.56 18.56 -43.18
C GLN A 129 -12.61 17.36 -43.04
N ASN A 130 -11.54 17.33 -43.85
CA ASN A 130 -10.57 16.23 -43.85
C ASN A 130 -9.99 16.00 -42.45
N ARG A 131 -10.15 14.77 -41.94
CA ARG A 131 -9.83 14.40 -40.56
C ARG A 131 -8.36 14.68 -40.21
N PHE A 132 -7.45 14.43 -41.14
CA PHE A 132 -6.02 14.69 -40.95
C PHE A 132 -5.70 16.18 -40.81
N VAL A 133 -6.39 17.04 -41.57
CA VAL A 133 -6.16 18.50 -41.56
C VAL A 133 -6.72 19.13 -40.28
N THR A 134 -7.90 18.67 -39.85
CA THR A 134 -8.57 19.19 -38.65
C THR A 134 -7.91 18.71 -37.35
N GLU A 135 -7.58 17.41 -37.25
CA GLU A 135 -6.88 16.87 -36.07
C GLU A 135 -5.43 17.39 -36.01
N GLY A 136 -4.74 17.49 -37.15
CA GLY A 136 -3.40 18.09 -37.24
C GLY A 136 -3.39 19.57 -36.87
N GLY A 137 -4.36 20.35 -37.35
CA GLY A 137 -4.48 21.78 -37.03
C GLY A 137 -4.73 22.04 -35.55
N ILE A 138 -5.55 21.21 -34.90
CA ILE A 138 -5.78 21.29 -33.44
C ILE A 138 -4.49 21.01 -32.69
N ILE A 139 -3.75 19.95 -33.05
CA ILE A 139 -2.49 19.58 -32.39
C ILE A 139 -1.45 20.71 -32.51
N VAL A 140 -1.31 21.31 -33.68
CA VAL A 140 -0.37 22.43 -33.90
C VAL A 140 -0.77 23.65 -33.07
N ALA A 141 -2.05 24.04 -33.10
CA ALA A 141 -2.54 25.18 -32.30
C ALA A 141 -2.36 24.95 -30.79
N VAL A 142 -2.65 23.74 -30.32
CA VAL A 142 -2.43 23.28 -28.95
C VAL A 142 -0.96 23.36 -28.57
N THR A 143 -0.07 22.87 -29.44
CA THR A 143 1.37 22.86 -29.18
C THR A 143 1.92 24.28 -29.08
N LEU A 144 1.49 25.19 -29.96
CA LEU A 144 1.89 26.60 -29.93
C LEU A 144 1.38 27.34 -28.68
N LEU A 145 0.16 27.04 -28.23
CA LEU A 145 -0.38 27.60 -26.99
C LEU A 145 0.38 27.09 -25.76
N LEU A 146 0.73 25.81 -25.72
CA LEU A 146 1.52 25.23 -24.63
C LEU A 146 2.93 25.80 -24.57
N THR A 147 3.63 25.90 -25.70
CA THR A 147 4.98 26.48 -25.73
C THR A 147 4.96 27.96 -25.37
N GLY A 148 3.97 28.72 -25.85
CA GLY A 148 3.79 30.12 -25.47
C GLY A 148 3.51 30.30 -23.97
N ALA A 149 2.67 29.45 -23.38
CA ALA A 149 2.38 29.51 -21.94
C ALA A 149 3.59 29.11 -21.09
N ILE A 150 4.33 28.05 -21.47
CA ILE A 150 5.57 27.64 -20.77
C ILE A 150 6.59 28.77 -20.83
N TRP A 151 6.77 29.40 -21.99
CA TRP A 151 7.67 30.52 -22.16
C TRP A 151 7.28 31.72 -21.28
N LEU A 152 5.98 32.03 -21.20
CA LEU A 152 5.47 33.13 -20.38
C LEU A 152 5.63 32.87 -18.88
N VAL A 153 5.40 31.63 -18.43
CA VAL A 153 5.69 31.20 -17.05
C VAL A 153 7.18 31.28 -16.77
N GLN A 154 8.05 30.86 -17.70
CA GLN A 154 9.50 30.99 -17.54
C GLN A 154 9.95 32.44 -17.39
N GLN A 155 9.29 33.39 -18.07
CA GLN A 155 9.58 34.82 -17.88
C GLN A 155 9.10 35.38 -16.54
N GLN A 156 8.15 34.72 -15.86
CA GLN A 156 7.61 35.14 -14.56
C GLN A 156 8.28 34.43 -13.37
N ILE A 157 9.11 33.41 -13.60
CA ILE A 157 9.89 32.76 -12.53
C ILE A 157 11.12 33.64 -12.24
N ASP A 158 10.96 34.55 -11.30
CA ASP A 158 12.07 35.34 -10.75
C ASP A 158 12.86 34.55 -9.69
N GLU A 159 14.05 35.05 -9.33
CA GLU A 159 14.90 34.48 -8.26
C GLU A 159 14.14 34.26 -6.94
N SER A 160 13.13 35.09 -6.64
CA SER A 160 12.30 34.99 -5.44
C SER A 160 11.52 33.67 -5.37
N VAL A 161 10.99 33.18 -6.50
CA VAL A 161 10.25 31.91 -6.57
C VAL A 161 11.19 30.72 -6.37
N LEU A 162 12.42 30.82 -6.91
CA LEU A 162 13.46 29.82 -6.71
C LEU A 162 13.89 29.75 -5.24
N GLN A 163 14.03 30.90 -4.58
CA GLN A 163 14.33 30.97 -3.15
C GLN A 163 13.22 30.38 -2.28
N VAL A 164 11.95 30.67 -2.57
CA VAL A 164 10.81 30.05 -1.86
C VAL A 164 10.82 28.54 -2.04
N ARG A 165 11.01 28.04 -3.27
CA ARG A 165 11.10 26.60 -3.53
C ARG A 165 12.24 25.94 -2.77
N GLN A 166 13.37 26.62 -2.65
CA GLN A 166 14.53 26.12 -1.92
C GLN A 166 14.28 26.11 -0.41
N SER A 167 13.68 27.17 0.14
CA SER A 167 13.31 27.27 1.56
C SER A 167 12.29 26.19 1.98
N LEU A 168 11.31 25.89 1.13
CA LEU A 168 10.34 24.81 1.37
C LEU A 168 11.02 23.44 1.34
N ARG A 169 11.94 23.24 0.39
CA ARG A 169 12.69 21.99 0.33
C ARG A 169 13.51 21.80 1.59
N GLU A 170 14.17 22.83 2.10
CA GLU A 170 14.94 22.76 3.34
C GLU A 170 14.05 22.54 4.58
N ALA A 171 12.85 23.15 4.61
CA ALA A 171 11.90 22.96 5.70
C ALA A 171 11.31 21.54 5.77
N PHE A 172 10.96 20.94 4.63
CA PHE A 172 10.34 19.61 4.58
C PHE A 172 11.36 18.47 4.43
N TYR A 173 12.54 18.76 3.88
CA TYR A 173 13.62 17.80 3.63
C TYR A 173 14.96 18.37 4.10
N PRO A 174 15.22 18.39 5.42
CA PRO A 174 16.47 18.90 5.96
C PRO A 174 17.65 18.12 5.36
N GLN A 175 18.64 18.85 4.84
CA GLN A 175 19.79 18.22 4.19
C GLN A 175 20.58 17.32 5.14
N GLU A 176 20.63 17.67 6.42
CA GLU A 176 21.28 16.88 7.47
C GLU A 176 20.69 15.46 7.55
N ILE A 177 19.36 15.34 7.53
CA ILE A 177 18.66 14.04 7.56
C ILE A 177 18.91 13.26 6.27
N GLU A 178 18.96 13.93 5.11
CA GLU A 178 19.31 13.25 3.85
C GLU A 178 20.75 12.75 3.85
N GLN A 179 21.69 13.54 4.35
CA GLN A 179 23.10 13.17 4.48
C GLN A 179 23.26 11.99 5.45
N GLU A 180 22.60 12.03 6.61
CA GLU A 180 22.59 10.94 7.58
C GLU A 180 22.02 9.65 6.97
N ARG A 181 20.89 9.71 6.24
CA ARG A 181 20.34 8.55 5.54
C ARG A 181 21.30 7.98 4.50
N ARG A 182 22.00 8.84 3.74
CA ARG A 182 22.98 8.42 2.74
C ARG A 182 24.16 7.72 3.38
N GLN A 183 24.71 8.30 4.46
CA GLN A 183 25.80 7.71 5.23
C GLN A 183 25.38 6.37 5.82
N LYS A 184 24.21 6.29 6.48
CA LYS A 184 23.68 5.05 7.05
C LYS A 184 23.46 3.97 6.00
N LYS A 185 22.97 4.35 4.80
CA LYS A 185 22.81 3.42 3.68
C LYS A 185 24.17 2.88 3.20
N GLN A 186 25.18 3.74 3.09
CA GLN A 186 26.54 3.31 2.72
C GLN A 186 27.11 2.37 3.78
N GLN A 187 26.98 2.72 5.05
CA GLN A 187 27.45 1.91 6.17
C GLN A 187 26.79 0.52 6.18
N LEU A 188 25.47 0.43 5.97
CA LEU A 188 24.76 -0.85 5.86
C LEU A 188 25.20 -1.68 4.66
N VAL A 189 25.55 -1.04 3.54
CA VAL A 189 26.07 -1.76 2.35
C VAL A 189 27.46 -2.31 2.63
N GLU A 190 28.33 -1.52 3.28
CA GLU A 190 29.66 -1.97 3.72
C GLU A 190 29.56 -3.12 4.73
N GLU A 191 28.70 -2.98 5.75
CA GLU A 191 28.44 -4.03 6.74
C GLU A 191 27.93 -5.31 6.09
N ARG A 192 26.94 -5.21 5.18
CA ARG A 192 26.45 -6.36 4.40
C ARG A 192 27.56 -7.01 3.59
N ASN A 193 28.39 -6.23 2.91
CA ASN A 193 29.48 -6.78 2.08
C ASN A 193 30.53 -7.48 2.95
N ALA A 194 30.93 -6.88 4.07
CA ALA A 194 31.83 -7.49 5.03
C ALA A 194 31.24 -8.79 5.61
N LEU A 195 29.96 -8.80 5.97
CA LEU A 195 29.25 -10.02 6.39
C LEU A 195 29.27 -11.08 5.29
N THR A 196 29.06 -10.69 4.03
CA THR A 196 29.06 -11.62 2.89
C THR A 196 30.43 -12.28 2.67
N GLU A 197 31.53 -11.58 2.97
CA GLU A 197 32.88 -12.15 2.92
C GLU A 197 33.15 -13.15 4.06
N THR A 198 32.48 -12.98 5.21
CA THR A 198 32.61 -13.87 6.37
C THR A 198 31.62 -15.03 6.39
N LEU A 199 30.48 -14.89 5.72
CA LEU A 199 29.47 -15.93 5.65
C LEU A 199 29.93 -17.04 4.70
N SER A 200 29.81 -18.28 5.15
CA SER A 200 30.03 -19.43 4.27
C SER A 200 29.04 -19.36 3.10
N ALA A 201 29.50 -19.71 1.90
CA ALA A 201 28.62 -19.83 0.74
C ALA A 201 27.44 -20.77 1.08
N PRO A 202 26.22 -20.50 0.56
CA PRO A 202 25.11 -21.44 0.71
C PRO A 202 25.52 -22.85 0.29
N VAL A 203 25.10 -23.84 1.06
CA VAL A 203 25.39 -25.25 0.78
C VAL A 203 24.82 -25.66 -0.58
N SER A 204 25.54 -26.50 -1.34
CA SER A 204 25.07 -27.01 -2.64
C SER A 204 23.81 -27.88 -2.45
N ARG A 205 23.06 -28.15 -3.52
CA ARG A 205 21.90 -29.06 -3.44
C ARG A 205 22.28 -30.45 -2.95
N GLU A 206 23.46 -30.93 -3.32
CA GLU A 206 24.01 -32.23 -2.91
C GLU A 206 24.41 -32.22 -1.43
N GLN A 207 24.87 -31.08 -0.92
CA GLN A 207 25.13 -30.91 0.52
C GLN A 207 23.82 -30.76 1.31
N ALA A 208 22.83 -30.06 0.73
CA ALA A 208 21.51 -29.84 1.30
C ALA A 208 20.61 -31.07 1.26
N SER A 209 20.84 -32.01 0.33
CA SER A 209 20.11 -33.28 0.31
C SER A 209 20.37 -34.11 1.57
N GLY A 210 21.51 -33.86 2.23
CA GLY A 210 21.81 -34.30 3.59
C GLY A 210 21.63 -35.80 3.83
N ASP A 211 21.59 -36.16 5.12
CA ASP A 211 21.10 -37.46 5.57
C ASP A 211 19.66 -37.29 6.06
N LEU A 212 18.79 -38.25 5.74
CA LEU A 212 17.46 -38.32 6.33
C LEU A 212 17.60 -38.67 7.83
N LEU A 213 17.45 -37.67 8.71
CA LEU A 213 17.57 -37.87 10.15
C LEU A 213 16.36 -38.61 10.75
N ALA A 214 15.15 -38.26 10.31
CA ALA A 214 13.90 -38.93 10.64
C ALA A 214 12.80 -38.51 9.66
N GLU A 215 11.89 -39.42 9.32
CA GLU A 215 10.64 -39.04 8.66
C GLU A 215 9.68 -38.51 9.73
N ILE A 216 9.57 -37.18 9.82
CA ILE A 216 8.54 -36.54 10.63
C ILE A 216 7.58 -35.83 9.69
N ALA A 217 6.31 -36.22 9.76
CA ALA A 217 5.26 -35.52 9.04
C ALA A 217 4.90 -34.22 9.75
N ASP A 218 4.73 -33.15 8.98
CA ASP A 218 4.06 -31.92 9.40
C ASP A 218 4.84 -31.07 10.43
N ILE A 219 6.10 -30.79 10.10
CA ILE A 219 6.92 -29.79 10.78
C ILE A 219 6.42 -28.39 10.38
N HIS A 220 6.06 -27.57 11.36
CA HIS A 220 5.55 -26.20 11.13
C HIS A 220 6.62 -25.13 11.37
N ASP A 221 7.42 -25.29 12.42
CA ASP A 221 8.48 -24.36 12.81
C ASP A 221 9.66 -25.08 13.46
N MET A 222 10.83 -24.43 13.48
CA MET A 222 12.05 -24.99 14.04
C MET A 222 12.91 -23.93 14.74
N ALA A 223 13.59 -24.32 15.81
CA ALA A 223 14.63 -23.52 16.46
C ALA A 223 15.89 -24.36 16.68
N ILE A 224 17.05 -23.72 16.61
CA ILE A 224 18.35 -24.34 16.88
C ILE A 224 18.94 -23.75 18.16
N SER A 225 19.61 -24.57 18.96
CA SER A 225 20.39 -24.08 20.09
C SER A 225 21.57 -23.22 19.62
N ARG A 226 22.06 -22.35 20.50
CA ARG A 226 23.13 -21.39 20.22
C ARG A 226 24.45 -22.06 19.88
N ASP A 227 24.70 -23.25 20.43
CA ASP A 227 25.86 -24.07 20.09
C ASP A 227 25.74 -24.74 18.70
N GLY A 228 24.56 -24.67 18.06
CA GLY A 228 24.28 -25.25 16.76
C GLY A 228 24.12 -26.77 16.77
N ASN A 229 24.04 -27.42 17.94
CA ASN A 229 24.09 -28.88 18.03
C ASN A 229 22.72 -29.52 18.29
N THR A 230 21.73 -28.76 18.75
CA THR A 230 20.38 -29.26 19.07
C THR A 230 19.32 -28.54 18.24
N LEU A 231 18.47 -29.29 17.55
CA LEU A 231 17.34 -28.78 16.76
C LEU A 231 16.02 -29.14 17.43
N TYR A 232 15.15 -28.17 17.60
CA TYR A 232 13.79 -28.31 18.12
C TYR A 232 12.82 -28.13 16.96
N ALA A 233 11.91 -29.07 16.74
CA ALA A 233 10.94 -29.02 15.66
C ALA A 233 9.51 -29.12 16.20
N ALA A 234 8.67 -28.13 15.86
CA ALA A 234 7.25 -28.11 16.17
C ALA A 234 6.49 -29.01 15.20
N ILE A 235 5.79 -30.01 15.73
CA ILE A 235 5.02 -30.98 14.95
C ILE A 235 3.53 -30.76 15.22
N GLU A 236 2.82 -30.38 14.18
CA GLU A 236 1.42 -29.97 14.27
C GLU A 236 0.50 -31.19 14.46
N ASN A 237 0.61 -32.20 13.59
CA ASN A 237 -0.29 -33.37 13.64
C ASN A 237 -0.22 -34.18 14.94
N THR A 238 0.95 -34.23 15.58
CA THR A 238 1.15 -35.01 16.83
C THR A 238 1.15 -34.15 18.08
N ASN A 239 0.94 -32.82 17.93
CA ASN A 239 1.00 -31.85 19.02
C ASN A 239 2.24 -32.03 19.90
N SER A 240 3.41 -32.08 19.26
CA SER A 240 4.65 -32.40 19.95
C SER A 240 5.81 -31.55 19.45
N ILE A 241 6.82 -31.41 20.29
CA ILE A 241 8.11 -30.84 19.93
C ILE A 241 9.12 -31.97 19.93
N VAL A 242 9.80 -32.18 18.80
CA VAL A 242 10.87 -33.18 18.71
C VAL A 242 12.21 -32.47 18.84
N VAL A 243 13.08 -33.03 19.68
CA VAL A 243 14.43 -32.53 19.95
C VAL A 243 15.42 -33.48 19.30
N PHE A 244 16.25 -32.95 18.41
CA PHE A 244 17.26 -33.67 17.65
C PHE A 244 18.65 -33.24 18.05
N ASP A 245 19.54 -34.21 18.21
CA ASP A 245 20.99 -33.97 18.22
C ASP A 245 21.50 -34.03 16.78
N LEU A 246 22.03 -32.91 16.29
CA LEU A 246 22.52 -32.78 14.93
C LEU A 246 23.87 -33.47 14.72
N GLY A 247 24.70 -33.54 15.76
CA GLY A 247 26.00 -34.22 15.71
C GLY A 247 25.86 -35.74 15.70
N GLN A 248 24.97 -36.28 16.54
CA GLN A 248 24.65 -37.71 16.63
C GLN A 248 23.59 -38.18 15.64
N LYS A 249 22.92 -37.25 14.94
CA LYS A 249 21.90 -37.51 13.93
C LYS A 249 20.73 -38.36 14.46
N LYS A 250 20.25 -38.06 15.66
CA LYS A 250 19.19 -38.83 16.32
C LYS A 250 18.22 -37.96 17.10
N ILE A 251 17.01 -38.47 17.31
CA ILE A 251 16.04 -37.89 18.25
C ILE A 251 16.55 -38.11 19.68
N LEU A 252 16.62 -37.04 20.47
CA LEU A 252 16.90 -37.08 21.90
C LEU A 252 15.61 -37.25 22.70
N HIS A 253 14.64 -36.37 22.44
CA HIS A 253 13.39 -36.29 23.20
C HIS A 253 12.23 -35.92 22.28
N THR A 254 11.04 -36.38 22.63
CA THR A 254 9.78 -35.89 22.08
C THR A 254 8.94 -35.39 23.22
N PHE A 255 8.73 -34.08 23.29
CA PHE A 255 7.84 -33.47 24.25
C PHE A 255 6.45 -33.42 23.65
N THR A 256 5.50 -34.16 24.21
CA THR A 256 4.09 -33.95 23.86
C THR A 256 3.63 -32.71 24.59
N ALA A 257 3.32 -31.64 23.86
CA ALA A 257 2.70 -30.48 24.48
C ALA A 257 1.33 -30.95 25.03
N PRO A 258 1.02 -30.76 26.31
CA PRO A 258 -0.27 -31.16 26.85
C PRO A 258 -1.36 -30.38 26.12
N ILE A 259 -2.32 -31.14 25.62
CA ILE A 259 -3.63 -30.64 25.24
C ILE A 259 -4.24 -30.03 26.51
N ALA A 260 -4.84 -28.84 26.41
CA ALA A 260 -5.73 -28.39 27.47
C ALA A 260 -6.70 -29.55 27.82
N LYS A 261 -6.92 -29.82 29.11
CA LYS A 261 -7.77 -30.96 29.55
C LYS A 261 -9.20 -30.92 28.98
N GLU A 262 -9.61 -29.79 28.41
CA GLU A 262 -10.89 -29.63 27.75
C GLU A 262 -10.78 -29.97 26.27
N LYS A 263 -11.51 -31.02 25.86
CA LYS A 263 -11.75 -31.35 24.46
C LYS A 263 -12.24 -30.10 23.73
N SER A 264 -11.45 -29.58 22.81
CA SER A 264 -11.88 -28.48 21.96
C SER A 264 -13.01 -28.94 21.04
N VAL A 265 -13.99 -28.06 20.92
CA VAL A 265 -15.10 -28.15 19.97
C VAL A 265 -14.51 -28.07 18.56
N LYS A 266 -14.86 -29.02 17.68
CA LYS A 266 -14.55 -28.97 16.23
C LYS A 266 -14.86 -27.58 15.67
N HIS A 267 -13.85 -26.72 15.52
CA HIS A 267 -14.07 -25.33 15.10
C HIS A 267 -14.00 -25.15 13.59
N CYS A 268 -13.23 -25.98 12.89
CA CYS A 268 -13.26 -26.03 11.44
C CYS A 268 -13.66 -27.43 10.97
N GLY A 269 -14.54 -27.48 9.97
CA GLY A 269 -14.99 -28.71 9.34
C GLY A 269 -13.88 -29.38 8.52
N GLY A 270 -12.86 -29.93 9.19
CA GLY A 270 -11.84 -30.78 8.57
C GLY A 270 -10.37 -30.44 8.80
N CYS A 271 -9.99 -29.41 9.59
CA CYS A 271 -8.57 -29.19 9.86
C CYS A 271 -8.02 -30.28 10.79
N LYS A 272 -6.82 -30.78 10.47
CA LYS A 272 -6.02 -31.66 11.34
C LYS A 272 -5.01 -30.88 12.19
N ASP A 273 -5.02 -29.56 12.00
CA ASP A 273 -4.12 -28.52 12.48
C ASP A 273 -4.28 -28.30 14.01
N GLN A 274 -3.92 -29.31 14.79
CA GLN A 274 -4.30 -29.38 16.21
C GLN A 274 -3.15 -29.08 17.20
N GLY A 275 -1.93 -28.87 16.69
CA GLY A 275 -0.74 -28.98 17.51
C GLY A 275 0.07 -27.71 17.73
N VAL A 276 1.36 -27.93 17.98
CA VAL A 276 2.34 -26.87 18.14
C VAL A 276 2.64 -26.28 16.77
N ARG A 277 2.53 -24.96 16.61
CA ARG A 277 2.76 -24.29 15.33
C ARG A 277 4.08 -23.54 15.31
N SER A 278 4.35 -22.71 16.32
CA SER A 278 5.61 -21.98 16.41
C SER A 278 6.30 -22.26 17.74
N LEU A 279 7.63 -22.22 17.73
CA LEU A 279 8.44 -22.36 18.94
C LEU A 279 9.66 -21.43 18.96
N ALA A 280 10.13 -21.08 20.15
CA ALA A 280 11.34 -20.30 20.36
C ALA A 280 11.97 -20.64 21.72
N LEU A 281 13.31 -20.57 21.79
CA LEU A 281 14.06 -20.77 23.03
C LEU A 281 14.16 -19.47 23.84
N SER A 282 14.22 -19.58 25.17
CA SER A 282 14.64 -18.47 26.03
C SER A 282 16.10 -18.09 25.80
N LEU A 283 16.49 -16.88 26.19
CA LEU A 283 17.86 -16.39 26.05
C LEU A 283 18.91 -17.25 26.76
N ASP A 284 18.51 -17.99 27.79
CA ASP A 284 19.34 -18.93 28.53
C ASP A 284 19.13 -20.40 28.13
N GLU A 285 18.28 -20.65 27.12
CA GLU A 285 17.95 -21.96 26.54
C GLU A 285 17.42 -23.00 27.53
N LYS A 286 16.91 -22.56 28.68
CA LYS A 286 16.29 -23.44 29.68
C LYS A 286 14.79 -23.65 29.43
N LEU A 287 14.17 -22.76 28.67
CA LEU A 287 12.74 -22.78 28.37
C LEU A 287 12.50 -22.81 26.85
N ILE A 288 11.44 -23.51 26.47
CA ILE A 288 10.81 -23.41 25.15
C ILE A 288 9.47 -22.69 25.33
N TYR A 289 9.26 -21.65 24.54
CA TYR A 289 7.96 -21.05 24.32
C TYR A 289 7.35 -21.66 23.07
N ALA A 290 6.11 -22.12 23.15
CA ALA A 290 5.46 -22.82 22.05
C ALA A 290 3.99 -22.44 21.94
N THR A 291 3.54 -22.02 20.76
CA THR A 291 2.12 -21.77 20.49
C THR A 291 1.42 -23.09 20.22
N SER A 292 0.32 -23.34 20.93
CA SER A 292 -0.56 -24.49 20.68
C SER A 292 -1.88 -24.00 20.14
N PHE A 293 -2.17 -24.41 18.90
CA PHE A 293 -3.32 -23.93 18.14
C PHE A 293 -4.65 -24.29 18.82
N GLU A 294 -4.79 -25.54 19.28
CA GLU A 294 -6.00 -26.02 19.97
C GLU A 294 -6.13 -25.51 21.40
N ALA A 295 -5.00 -25.38 22.11
CA ALA A 295 -5.03 -24.90 23.48
C ALA A 295 -5.33 -23.40 23.58
N ASN A 296 -5.28 -22.66 22.45
CA ASN A 296 -5.35 -21.21 22.43
C ASN A 296 -4.40 -20.60 23.46
N ALA A 297 -3.14 -21.06 23.45
CA ALA A 297 -2.19 -20.73 24.49
C ALA A 297 -0.75 -20.69 23.98
N LEU A 298 0.07 -19.90 24.67
CA LEU A 298 1.52 -19.97 24.66
C LEU A 298 1.98 -20.81 25.85
N SER A 299 2.53 -21.98 25.55
CA SER A 299 3.09 -22.91 26.53
C SER A 299 4.54 -22.56 26.85
N VAL A 300 4.90 -22.59 28.14
CA VAL A 300 6.26 -22.44 28.66
C VAL A 300 6.72 -23.81 29.14
N ILE A 301 7.68 -24.41 28.43
CA ILE A 301 8.16 -25.78 28.65
C ILE A 301 9.59 -25.73 29.17
N ASN A 302 9.89 -26.49 30.21
CA ASN A 302 11.26 -26.69 30.69
C ASN A 302 12.02 -27.62 29.74
N VAL A 303 13.16 -27.18 29.21
CA VAL A 303 13.94 -27.95 28.21
C VAL A 303 14.51 -29.24 28.78
N ALA A 304 14.95 -29.24 30.04
CA ALA A 304 15.62 -30.40 30.64
C ALA A 304 14.65 -31.53 31.00
N THR A 305 13.41 -31.20 31.35
CA THR A 305 12.41 -32.16 31.84
C THR A 305 11.28 -32.41 30.84
N GLY A 306 11.05 -31.48 29.90
CA GLY A 306 9.87 -31.49 29.03
C GLY A 306 8.57 -31.08 29.73
N GLU A 307 8.62 -30.69 31.00
CA GLU A 307 7.43 -30.32 31.76
C GLU A 307 6.94 -28.92 31.38
N ILE A 308 5.62 -28.76 31.30
CA ILE A 308 5.01 -27.43 31.20
C ILE A 308 5.07 -26.74 32.55
N ILE A 309 5.80 -25.62 32.57
CA ILE A 309 5.85 -24.71 33.70
C ILE A 309 4.59 -23.86 33.74
N GLN A 310 4.14 -23.39 32.57
CA GLN A 310 2.95 -22.54 32.48
C GLN A 310 2.27 -22.62 31.11
N SER A 311 0.96 -22.42 31.08
CA SER A 311 0.18 -22.25 29.86
C SER A 311 -0.55 -20.90 29.91
N ILE A 312 -0.14 -19.97 29.05
CA ILE A 312 -0.64 -18.60 29.04
C ILE A 312 -1.69 -18.50 27.94
N THR A 313 -2.95 -18.21 28.31
CA THR A 313 -4.05 -18.07 27.34
C THR A 313 -3.79 -16.94 26.34
N THR A 314 -4.19 -17.16 25.10
CA THR A 314 -4.13 -16.20 23.99
C THR A 314 -5.50 -16.04 23.35
N GLY A 315 -5.59 -15.20 22.31
CA GLY A 315 -6.70 -15.25 21.37
C GLY A 315 -6.79 -16.60 20.63
N ALA A 316 -7.82 -16.73 19.79
CA ALA A 316 -8.17 -17.99 19.15
C ALA A 316 -7.19 -18.36 18.02
N HIS A 317 -6.72 -19.60 18.05
CA HIS A 317 -5.87 -20.23 17.05
C HIS A 317 -4.55 -19.48 16.83
N PRO A 318 -3.67 -19.44 17.86
CA PRO A 318 -2.37 -18.81 17.77
C PRO A 318 -1.50 -19.52 16.73
N ASP A 319 -0.77 -18.73 15.94
CA ASP A 319 0.05 -19.21 14.82
C ASP A 319 1.53 -19.02 15.15
N SER A 320 2.07 -17.85 14.81
CA SER A 320 3.45 -17.45 15.09
C SER A 320 3.52 -16.41 16.21
N PHE A 321 4.68 -16.29 16.83
CA PHE A 321 4.95 -15.28 17.85
C PHE A 321 6.36 -14.73 17.74
N ILE A 322 6.60 -13.58 18.35
CA ILE A 322 7.92 -12.98 18.49
C ILE A 322 8.23 -12.68 19.95
N LEU A 323 9.50 -12.74 20.30
CA LEU A 323 10.03 -12.36 21.61
C LEU A 323 10.64 -10.96 21.57
N SER A 324 10.55 -10.22 22.67
CA SER A 324 11.34 -9.01 22.85
C SER A 324 12.83 -9.34 22.96
N ARG A 325 13.70 -8.37 22.64
CA ARG A 325 15.17 -8.56 22.68
C ARG A 325 15.71 -8.99 24.05
N ASP A 326 15.06 -8.53 25.11
CA ASP A 326 15.37 -8.88 26.50
C ASP A 326 14.68 -10.17 26.97
N GLY A 327 13.86 -10.80 26.13
CA GLY A 327 13.15 -12.05 26.42
C GLY A 327 12.02 -11.92 27.44
N THR A 328 11.62 -10.71 27.83
CA THR A 328 10.62 -10.48 28.89
C THR A 328 9.18 -10.39 28.38
N LYS A 329 8.98 -10.23 27.07
CA LYS A 329 7.67 -10.08 26.44
C LYS A 329 7.54 -10.97 25.22
N ALA A 330 6.30 -11.37 24.92
CA ALA A 330 5.95 -12.02 23.66
C ALA A 330 4.73 -11.35 23.01
N TRP A 331 4.69 -11.40 21.69
CA TRP A 331 3.50 -11.02 20.90
C TRP A 331 3.10 -12.20 20.03
N VAL A 332 1.89 -12.72 20.25
CA VAL A 332 1.36 -13.92 19.60
C VAL A 332 0.30 -13.54 18.60
N MET A 333 0.46 -13.93 17.34
CA MET A 333 -0.52 -13.69 16.29
C MET A 333 -1.64 -14.74 16.37
N ASN A 334 -2.89 -14.29 16.50
CA ASN A 334 -4.06 -15.15 16.59
C ASN A 334 -4.86 -15.13 15.29
N ARG A 335 -4.84 -16.24 14.56
CA ARG A 335 -5.37 -16.32 13.19
C ARG A 335 -6.89 -16.18 13.15
N THR A 336 -7.61 -16.81 14.08
CA THR A 336 -9.08 -16.83 14.04
C THR A 336 -9.70 -15.62 14.72
N SER A 337 -9.11 -15.13 15.81
CA SER A 337 -9.62 -13.91 16.46
C SER A 337 -9.21 -12.63 15.75
N ASN A 338 -8.36 -12.71 14.71
CA ASN A 338 -7.84 -11.56 13.98
C ASN A 338 -7.23 -10.51 14.93
N SER A 339 -6.35 -10.97 15.83
CA SER A 339 -5.76 -10.15 16.88
C SER A 339 -4.32 -10.58 17.18
N VAL A 340 -3.60 -9.76 17.95
CA VAL A 340 -2.28 -10.08 18.50
C VAL A 340 -2.36 -10.05 20.02
N SER A 341 -2.04 -11.17 20.68
CA SER A 341 -1.94 -11.23 22.14
C SER A 341 -0.59 -10.69 22.60
N ALA A 342 -0.58 -9.70 23.50
CA ALA A 342 0.62 -9.26 24.20
C ALA A 342 0.76 -10.04 25.52
N ILE A 343 1.95 -10.59 25.77
CA ILE A 343 2.22 -11.47 26.91
C ILE A 343 3.44 -10.97 27.68
N ASP A 344 3.33 -10.98 29.01
CA ASP A 344 4.45 -10.80 29.95
C ASP A 344 5.03 -12.17 30.31
N LEU A 345 6.29 -12.40 29.96
CA LEU A 345 7.00 -13.67 30.20
C LEU A 345 7.72 -13.72 31.56
N VAL A 346 7.75 -12.63 32.32
CA VAL A 346 8.26 -12.62 33.70
C VAL A 346 7.15 -13.02 34.67
N ALA A 347 5.96 -12.46 34.48
CA ALA A 347 4.77 -12.80 35.26
C ALA A 347 4.01 -14.02 34.71
N TYR A 348 4.33 -14.43 33.48
CA TYR A 348 3.58 -15.40 32.68
C TYR A 348 2.09 -15.06 32.58
N GLN A 349 1.80 -13.84 32.15
CA GLN A 349 0.43 -13.33 32.07
C GLN A 349 0.12 -12.80 30.68
N HIS A 350 -1.12 -13.06 30.25
CA HIS A 350 -1.73 -12.33 29.15
C HIS A 350 -1.97 -10.88 29.60
N VAL A 351 -1.52 -9.92 28.80
CA VAL A 351 -1.60 -8.49 29.10
C VAL A 351 -2.77 -7.85 28.36
N ALA A 352 -2.88 -8.11 27.05
CA ALA A 352 -3.92 -7.51 26.21
C ALA A 352 -4.04 -8.26 24.87
N ASP A 353 -5.22 -8.17 24.24
CA ASP A 353 -5.41 -8.49 22.83
C ASP A 353 -5.51 -7.21 22.00
N ILE A 354 -4.65 -7.10 20.99
CA ILE A 354 -4.61 -5.99 20.05
C ILE A 354 -5.41 -6.43 18.81
N PRO A 355 -6.61 -5.89 18.56
CA PRO A 355 -7.39 -6.25 17.38
C PRO A 355 -6.66 -5.80 16.12
N LEU A 356 -6.64 -6.67 15.11
CA LEU A 356 -6.24 -6.31 13.76
C LEU A 356 -7.50 -5.85 13.02
N GLU A 357 -7.41 -4.73 12.32
CA GLU A 357 -8.50 -4.32 11.43
C GLU A 357 -8.63 -5.31 10.27
N LYS A 358 -9.84 -5.42 9.71
CA LYS A 358 -10.03 -6.16 8.47
C LYS A 358 -9.32 -5.41 7.36
N TYR A 359 -8.18 -5.95 6.91
CA TYR A 359 -7.53 -5.48 5.70
C TYR A 359 -8.44 -5.80 4.51
N ASP A 360 -9.06 -4.78 3.92
CA ASP A 360 -9.96 -4.92 2.77
C ASP A 360 -9.21 -4.93 1.42
N GLY A 361 -7.87 -4.90 1.46
CA GLY A 361 -7.02 -4.89 0.27
C GLY A 361 -6.97 -3.55 -0.45
N THR A 362 -7.63 -2.51 0.06
CA THR A 362 -7.70 -1.21 -0.62
C THR A 362 -6.60 -0.23 -0.20
N GLY A 363 -5.93 -0.49 0.92
CA GLY A 363 -4.87 0.40 1.43
C GLY A 363 -5.38 1.76 1.91
N ASP A 364 -6.69 1.93 2.06
CA ASP A 364 -7.26 3.14 2.67
C ASP A 364 -7.19 2.99 4.20
N GLU A 365 -6.21 3.66 4.82
CA GLU A 365 -6.19 3.93 6.26
C GLU A 365 -7.48 4.68 6.64
N ARG A 366 -8.26 4.14 7.58
CA ARG A 366 -9.44 4.83 8.12
C ARG A 366 -9.11 5.73 9.29
#